data_AF-A0ABD2VPU6-F1
#
_entry.id   AF-A0ABD2VPU6-F1
#
_cell.length_a   1.000
_cell.length_b   1.000
_cell.length_c   1.000
_cell.angle_alpha   90.00
_cell.angle_beta   90.00
_cell.angle_gamma   90.00
#
_symmetry.space_group_name_H-M   'P 1'
#
loop_
_entity.id
_entity.type
_entity.pdbx_description
1 polymer ?
#
loop_
_entity_poly.entity_id
_entity_poly.type
_entity_poly.pdbx_seq_one_letter_code
_entity_poly.pdbx_strand_id
1 'polypeptide(L)'
;MPFLESKMRVVCKLLVLTVLLFVSTISLAFSSPNDAYPTGYGDEPGACVGASDDLRPLRREVYEDGQIFDITHQFNPNTPIGDSDEGIGQFLTLLSSMKNGSDYNFSELRLGVHAGTHVDAPGHMYEEYYDAGFDVDSLDLRVLNGPALLVDVPRDKNLTADVMQSLHIPKGVKRVLFRTLNTDR
;
A
#
# COMPACT_ATOMS: atom_id res chain seq x y z
N MET A 1 54.53 -24.64 12.71
CA MET A 1 53.21 -24.28 13.27
C MET A 1 52.67 -22.94 12.74
N PRO A 2 53.37 -21.78 12.80
CA PRO A 2 52.76 -20.47 12.43
C PRO A 2 52.52 -20.26 10.91
N PHE A 3 53.27 -20.97 10.06
CA PHE A 3 53.13 -20.88 8.60
C PHE A 3 51.82 -21.50 8.08
N LEU A 4 51.33 -22.55 8.74
CA LEU A 4 50.11 -23.26 8.33
C LEU A 4 48.85 -22.48 8.72
N GLU A 5 48.86 -21.84 9.89
CA GLU A 5 47.77 -20.95 10.32
C GLU A 5 47.61 -19.72 9.43
N SER A 6 48.72 -19.14 8.98
CA SER A 6 48.70 -17.98 8.07
C SER A 6 48.02 -18.33 6.74
N LYS A 7 48.37 -19.47 6.12
CA LYS A 7 47.73 -19.94 4.89
C LYS A 7 46.24 -20.22 5.08
N MET A 8 45.86 -20.85 6.19
CA MET A 8 44.46 -21.15 6.49
C MET A 8 43.61 -19.88 6.68
N ARG A 9 44.18 -18.84 7.31
CA ARG A 9 43.52 -17.53 7.45
C ARG A 9 43.34 -16.82 6.10
N VAL A 10 44.31 -16.92 5.20
CA VAL A 10 44.21 -16.34 3.84
C VAL A 10 43.15 -17.07 3.02
N VAL A 11 43.12 -18.40 3.06
CA VAL A 11 42.10 -19.21 2.36
C VAL A 11 40.69 -18.91 2.88
N CYS A 12 40.52 -18.79 4.20
CA CYS A 12 39.21 -18.49 4.80
C CYS A 12 38.72 -17.08 4.43
N LYS A 13 39.61 -16.07 4.42
CA LYS A 13 39.26 -14.72 3.95
C LYS A 13 38.88 -14.69 2.48
N LEU A 14 39.60 -15.45 1.63
CA LEU A 14 39.30 -15.54 0.22
C LEU A 14 37.94 -16.22 -0.02
N LEU A 15 37.64 -17.28 0.74
CA LEU A 15 36.35 -17.98 0.68
C LEU A 15 35.19 -17.07 1.10
N VAL A 16 35.31 -16.35 2.22
CA VAL A 16 34.29 -15.40 2.69
C VAL A 16 34.08 -14.27 1.67
N LEU A 17 35.16 -13.74 1.08
CA LEU A 17 35.07 -12.73 0.03
C LEU A 17 34.36 -13.26 -1.22
N THR A 18 34.66 -14.50 -1.65
CA THR A 18 33.98 -15.10 -2.80
C THR A 18 32.50 -15.36 -2.54
N VAL A 19 32.11 -15.77 -1.32
CA VAL A 19 30.70 -15.94 -0.94
C VAL A 19 29.98 -14.59 -0.92
N LEU A 20 30.58 -13.55 -0.35
CA LEU A 20 30.02 -12.20 -0.33
C LEU A 20 29.84 -11.64 -1.75
N LEU A 21 30.83 -11.82 -2.63
CA LEU A 21 30.73 -11.41 -4.03
C LEU A 21 29.61 -12.18 -4.75
N PHE A 22 29.51 -13.50 -4.55
CA PHE A 22 28.47 -14.32 -5.17
C PHE A 22 27.06 -13.93 -4.72
N VAL A 23 26.87 -13.67 -3.42
CA VAL A 23 25.59 -13.19 -2.87
C VAL A 23 25.25 -11.81 -3.45
N SER A 24 26.22 -10.90 -3.57
CA SER A 24 25.98 -9.57 -4.16
C SER A 24 25.58 -9.63 -5.64
N THR A 25 26.19 -10.54 -6.42
CA THR A 25 25.84 -10.72 -7.84
C THR A 25 24.48 -11.36 -8.03
N ILE A 26 24.03 -12.21 -7.09
CA ILE A 26 22.69 -12.78 -7.09
C ILE A 26 21.66 -11.70 -6.77
N SER A 27 21.92 -10.84 -5.78
CA SER A 27 21.01 -9.74 -5.42
C SER A 27 20.78 -8.74 -6.56
N LEU A 28 21.79 -8.48 -7.40
CA LEU A 28 21.67 -7.61 -8.57
C LEU A 28 20.94 -8.27 -9.75
N ALA A 29 20.92 -9.60 -9.82
CA ALA A 29 20.24 -10.34 -10.88
C ALA A 29 18.71 -10.43 -10.68
N PHE A 30 18.22 -10.18 -9.45
CA PHE A 30 16.80 -10.25 -9.10
C PHE A 30 16.13 -8.88 -8.90
N SER A 31 16.87 -7.77 -8.95
CA SER A 31 16.25 -6.44 -8.91
C SER A 31 15.83 -6.01 -10.32
N SER A 32 14.58 -6.27 -10.68
CA SER A 32 13.97 -5.62 -11.85
C SER A 32 13.76 -4.14 -11.52
N PRO A 33 14.29 -3.19 -12.31
CA PRO A 33 14.08 -1.76 -12.08
C PRO A 33 12.60 -1.33 -12.26
N ASN A 34 11.76 -2.21 -12.81
CA ASN A 34 10.36 -1.93 -13.14
C ASN A 34 9.34 -2.62 -12.21
N ASP A 35 9.75 -3.23 -11.09
CA ASP A 35 8.76 -3.84 -10.17
C ASP A 35 7.94 -2.81 -9.38
N ALA A 36 8.43 -1.57 -9.24
CA ALA A 36 7.70 -0.51 -8.56
C ALA A 36 6.53 0.06 -9.39
N TYR A 37 6.56 -0.09 -10.72
CA TYR A 37 5.55 0.45 -11.63
C TYR A 37 5.22 -0.55 -12.74
N PRO A 38 3.97 -1.04 -12.83
CA PRO A 38 3.60 -1.93 -13.92
C PRO A 38 3.72 -1.22 -15.27
N THR A 39 4.41 -1.89 -16.20
CA THR A 39 4.52 -1.54 -17.61
C THR A 39 3.14 -1.38 -18.23
N GLY A 40 2.85 -0.22 -18.84
CA GLY A 40 1.54 0.09 -19.44
C GLY A 40 1.34 1.55 -19.81
N TYR A 41 2.19 2.46 -19.32
CA TYR A 41 2.12 3.90 -19.59
C TYR A 41 3.05 4.39 -20.72
N GLY A 42 3.66 3.49 -21.48
CA GLY A 42 4.47 3.83 -22.66
C GLY A 42 5.99 3.95 -22.39
N ASP A 43 6.44 3.55 -21.21
CA ASP A 43 7.84 3.69 -20.76
C ASP A 43 8.80 2.65 -21.38
N GLU A 44 8.26 1.70 -22.16
CA GLU A 44 9.03 0.69 -22.88
C GLU A 44 9.78 1.34 -24.07
N PRO A 45 11.10 1.11 -24.23
CA PRO A 45 11.85 1.61 -25.37
C PRO A 45 11.26 1.10 -26.69
N GLY A 46 10.57 1.98 -27.43
CA GLY A 46 9.94 1.65 -28.71
C GLY A 46 8.44 1.32 -28.66
N ALA A 47 7.78 1.43 -27.51
CA ALA A 47 6.32 1.32 -27.43
C ALA A 47 5.64 2.61 -27.89
N CYS A 48 5.44 2.73 -29.20
CA CYS A 48 4.44 3.64 -29.73
C CYS A 48 3.07 3.14 -29.24
N VAL A 49 2.49 3.76 -28.21
CA VAL A 49 1.10 3.47 -27.82
C VAL A 49 0.23 3.86 -29.00
N GLY A 50 -0.21 2.85 -29.77
CA GLY A 50 -1.12 3.06 -30.89
C GLY A 50 -2.37 3.76 -30.38
N ALA A 51 -2.87 4.74 -31.13
CA ALA A 51 -4.12 5.41 -30.83
C ALA A 51 -5.26 4.40 -30.92
N SER A 52 -5.58 3.74 -29.81
CA SER A 52 -6.87 3.06 -29.65
C SER A 52 -7.90 4.12 -29.28
N ASP A 53 -9.00 4.20 -30.03
CA ASP A 53 -10.13 5.11 -29.78
C ASP A 53 -10.81 4.91 -28.40
N ASP A 54 -10.50 3.82 -27.69
CA ASP A 54 -11.02 3.51 -26.36
C ASP A 54 -9.97 3.81 -25.28
N LEU A 55 -9.92 5.09 -24.85
CA LEU A 55 -9.03 5.53 -23.76
C LEU A 55 -9.56 5.05 -22.41
N ARG A 56 -9.15 3.84 -22.01
CA ARG A 56 -9.41 3.30 -20.66
C ARG A 56 -8.11 3.12 -19.89
N PRO A 57 -8.05 3.54 -18.62
CA PRO A 57 -6.91 3.21 -17.76
C PRO A 57 -6.75 1.69 -17.66
N LEU A 58 -5.57 1.18 -18.03
CA LEU A 58 -5.22 -0.21 -17.81
C LEU A 58 -4.93 -0.41 -16.32
N ARG A 59 -5.68 -1.31 -15.66
CA ARG A 59 -5.42 -1.73 -14.28
C ARG A 59 -4.78 -3.11 -14.29
N ARG A 60 -3.57 -3.23 -13.75
CA ARG A 60 -2.94 -4.53 -13.51
C ARG A 60 -3.36 -5.02 -12.13
N GLU A 61 -4.32 -5.93 -12.09
CA GLU A 61 -4.86 -6.51 -10.85
C GLU A 61 -4.13 -7.81 -10.46
N VAL A 62 -2.80 -7.82 -10.54
CA VAL A 62 -1.97 -9.01 -10.31
C VAL A 62 -0.76 -8.65 -9.45
N TYR A 63 -0.54 -9.41 -8.38
CA TYR A 63 0.64 -9.34 -7.51
C TYR A 63 1.18 -10.75 -7.31
N GLU A 64 2.43 -10.98 -7.70
CA GLU A 64 3.02 -12.33 -7.81
C GLU A 64 2.09 -13.27 -8.63
N ASP A 65 1.75 -14.44 -8.08
CA ASP A 65 0.83 -15.41 -8.68
C ASP A 65 -0.64 -15.17 -8.27
N GLY A 66 -0.93 -14.07 -7.57
CA GLY A 66 -2.24 -13.75 -6.99
C GLY A 66 -2.98 -12.60 -7.69
N GLN A 67 -4.26 -12.46 -7.36
CA GLN A 67 -5.10 -11.34 -7.80
C GLN A 67 -5.06 -10.20 -6.78
N ILE A 68 -4.96 -8.95 -7.28
CA ILE A 68 -5.14 -7.75 -6.46
C ILE A 68 -6.64 -7.42 -6.44
N PHE A 69 -7.18 -7.24 -5.25
CA PHE A 69 -8.54 -6.75 -5.05
C PHE A 69 -8.47 -5.31 -4.54
N ASP A 70 -9.07 -4.39 -5.27
CA ASP A 70 -9.28 -3.04 -4.78
C ASP A 70 -10.41 -3.03 -3.75
N ILE A 71 -10.10 -2.60 -2.53
CA ILE A 71 -11.06 -2.44 -1.43
C ILE A 71 -11.28 -0.95 -1.09
N THR A 72 -10.89 -0.06 -2.00
CA THR A 72 -11.02 1.38 -1.88
C THR A 72 -12.35 1.85 -2.44
N HIS A 73 -13.07 2.66 -1.68
CA HIS A 73 -14.24 3.35 -2.23
C HIS A 73 -13.80 4.52 -3.11
N GLN A 74 -14.45 4.68 -4.25
CA GLN A 74 -14.24 5.85 -5.10
C GLN A 74 -14.73 7.11 -4.40
N PHE A 75 -13.86 8.12 -4.30
CA PHE A 75 -14.24 9.44 -3.82
C PHE A 75 -15.24 10.12 -4.75
N ASN A 76 -16.30 10.64 -4.16
CA ASN A 76 -17.33 11.43 -4.81
C ASN A 76 -17.86 12.48 -3.81
N PRO A 77 -18.63 13.49 -4.24
CA PRO A 77 -19.10 14.54 -3.32
C PRO A 77 -19.91 14.05 -2.11
N ASN A 78 -20.53 12.87 -2.22
CA ASN A 78 -21.30 12.25 -1.14
C ASN A 78 -20.48 11.27 -0.29
N THR A 79 -19.17 11.13 -0.53
CA THR A 79 -18.32 10.26 0.29
C THR A 79 -18.39 10.72 1.75
N PRO A 80 -18.69 9.81 2.69
CA PRO A 80 -18.75 10.16 4.11
C PRO A 80 -17.42 10.68 4.64
N ILE A 81 -17.50 11.61 5.60
CA ILE A 81 -16.34 12.22 6.27
C ILE A 81 -16.65 12.42 7.75
N GLY A 82 -15.93 11.67 8.61
CA GLY A 82 -16.15 11.69 10.06
C GLY A 82 -17.64 11.50 10.41
N ASP A 83 -18.15 12.37 11.28
CA ASP A 83 -19.55 12.35 11.77
C ASP A 83 -20.50 13.24 10.93
N SER A 84 -20.07 13.71 9.76
CA SER A 84 -20.89 14.60 8.92
C SER A 84 -21.76 13.82 7.94
N ASP A 85 -23.04 14.21 7.88
CA ASP A 85 -24.00 13.73 6.87
C ASP A 85 -23.84 14.42 5.51
N GLU A 86 -23.07 15.51 5.41
CA GLU A 86 -23.00 16.36 4.20
C GLU A 86 -22.02 15.85 3.12
N GLY A 87 -21.31 14.75 3.39
CA GLY A 87 -20.26 14.23 2.51
C GLY A 87 -19.07 15.19 2.37
N ILE A 88 -18.14 14.91 1.45
CA ILE A 88 -16.94 15.75 1.22
C ILE A 88 -17.16 16.94 0.27
N GLY A 89 -18.30 17.02 -0.42
CA GLY A 89 -18.60 18.10 -1.35
C GLY A 89 -17.62 18.20 -2.54
N GLN A 90 -17.30 19.41 -2.98
CA GLN A 90 -16.34 19.63 -4.06
C GLN A 90 -14.91 19.38 -3.54
N PHE A 91 -14.40 18.17 -3.78
CA PHE A 91 -13.08 17.74 -3.30
C PHE A 91 -11.98 17.82 -4.37
N LEU A 92 -12.34 17.83 -5.67
CA LEU A 92 -11.39 17.90 -6.79
C LEU A 92 -11.80 19.04 -7.73
N THR A 93 -10.86 19.94 -8.02
CA THR A 93 -11.09 21.11 -8.90
C THR A 93 -10.00 21.19 -9.96
N LEU A 94 -10.39 21.25 -11.23
CA LEU A 94 -9.48 21.53 -12.34
C LEU A 94 -9.23 23.05 -12.43
N LEU A 95 -8.05 23.48 -11.98
CA LEU A 95 -7.65 24.90 -11.94
C LEU A 95 -7.14 25.41 -13.30
N SER A 96 -6.49 24.55 -14.09
CA SER A 96 -6.05 24.89 -15.46
C SER A 96 -6.14 23.66 -16.35
N SER A 97 -6.44 23.86 -17.64
CA SER A 97 -6.67 22.75 -18.57
C SER A 97 -5.95 22.94 -19.89
N MET A 98 -5.45 21.83 -20.44
CA MET A 98 -4.90 21.78 -21.80
C MET A 98 -5.92 22.17 -22.86
N LYS A 99 -7.19 21.84 -22.64
CA LYS A 99 -8.29 22.26 -23.52
C LYS A 99 -8.40 23.79 -23.62
N ASN A 100 -7.92 24.50 -22.59
CA ASN A 100 -7.94 25.95 -22.51
C ASN A 100 -6.55 26.57 -22.75
N GLY A 101 -5.62 25.83 -23.36
CA GLY A 101 -4.30 26.33 -23.76
C GLY A 101 -3.21 26.28 -22.69
N SER A 102 -3.44 25.59 -21.56
CA SER A 102 -2.36 25.27 -20.62
C SER A 102 -1.48 24.13 -21.17
N ASP A 103 -0.22 24.07 -20.80
CA ASP A 103 0.68 22.97 -21.20
C ASP A 103 0.32 21.63 -20.53
N TYR A 104 -0.49 21.66 -19.45
CA TYR A 104 -0.91 20.49 -18.68
C TYR A 104 -2.29 20.71 -18.02
N ASN A 105 -2.91 19.65 -17.52
CA ASN A 105 -4.08 19.76 -16.66
C ASN A 105 -3.60 19.91 -15.20
N PHE A 106 -3.97 21.00 -14.54
CA PHE A 106 -3.59 21.30 -13.17
C PHE A 106 -4.82 21.25 -12.27
N SER A 107 -4.81 20.36 -11.27
CA SER A 107 -5.94 20.14 -10.37
C SER A 107 -5.56 20.35 -8.91
N GLU A 108 -6.51 20.79 -8.11
CA GLU A 108 -6.44 20.87 -6.66
C GLU A 108 -7.32 19.78 -6.03
N LEU A 109 -6.79 19.12 -5.00
CA LEU A 109 -7.49 18.15 -4.17
C LEU A 109 -7.62 18.70 -2.74
N ARG A 110 -8.84 18.78 -2.21
CA ARG A 110 -9.14 19.17 -0.82
C ARG A 110 -10.03 18.12 -0.17
N LEU A 111 -9.56 17.48 0.89
CA LEU A 111 -10.30 16.45 1.61
C LEU A 111 -9.91 16.46 3.09
N GLY A 112 -10.85 16.11 3.97
CA GLY A 112 -10.50 15.75 5.34
C GLY A 112 -9.94 14.34 5.41
N VAL A 113 -8.95 14.12 6.26
CA VAL A 113 -8.12 12.89 6.26
C VAL A 113 -8.89 11.62 6.67
N HIS A 114 -10.07 11.77 7.28
CA HIS A 114 -10.97 10.67 7.66
C HIS A 114 -12.13 10.49 6.66
N ALA A 115 -11.94 10.86 5.40
CA ALA A 115 -12.92 10.64 4.34
C ALA A 115 -12.72 9.29 3.65
N GLY A 116 -13.80 8.56 3.41
CA GLY A 116 -13.76 7.30 2.65
C GLY A 116 -12.84 6.23 3.25
N THR A 117 -12.23 5.40 2.40
CA THR A 117 -11.23 4.40 2.84
C THR A 117 -9.94 5.11 3.26
N HIS A 118 -9.59 5.02 4.55
CA HIS A 118 -8.43 5.71 5.14
C HIS A 118 -7.78 4.87 6.26
N VAL A 119 -6.71 5.39 6.86
CA VAL A 119 -6.02 4.82 8.02
C VAL A 119 -5.86 5.91 9.08
N ASP A 120 -6.10 5.55 10.34
CA ASP A 120 -5.88 6.44 11.48
C ASP A 120 -4.52 6.16 12.12
N ALA A 121 -3.80 7.24 12.43
CA ALA A 121 -2.57 7.18 13.23
C ALA A 121 -2.90 7.30 14.74
N PRO A 122 -2.02 6.85 15.64
CA PRO A 122 -2.27 6.93 17.09
C PRO A 122 -2.59 8.33 17.61
N GLY A 123 -1.96 9.37 17.05
CA GLY A 123 -2.24 10.77 17.40
C GLY A 123 -3.68 11.23 17.11
N HIS A 124 -4.46 10.48 16.32
CA HIS A 124 -5.88 10.77 16.13
C HIS A 124 -6.70 10.61 17.42
N MET A 125 -6.31 9.66 18.28
CA MET A 125 -7.10 9.27 19.46
C MET A 125 -6.50 9.74 20.80
N TYR A 126 -5.20 10.07 20.83
CA TYR A 126 -4.47 10.38 22.06
C TYR A 126 -3.70 11.70 21.90
N GLU A 127 -4.03 12.68 22.75
CA GLU A 127 -3.46 14.04 22.73
C GLU A 127 -1.94 14.02 22.85
N GLU A 128 -1.41 13.26 23.82
CA GLU A 128 0.03 13.15 24.05
C GLU A 128 0.79 12.54 22.86
N TYR A 129 0.11 11.74 22.04
CA TYR A 129 0.68 11.18 20.81
C TYR A 129 0.58 12.17 19.65
N TYR A 130 -0.48 12.97 19.60
CA TYR A 130 -0.58 14.07 18.65
C TYR A 130 0.55 15.07 18.86
N ASP A 131 0.74 15.55 20.09
CA ASP A 131 1.82 16.48 20.45
C ASP A 131 3.22 15.91 20.17
N ALA A 132 3.37 14.60 20.30
CA ALA A 132 4.64 13.91 20.05
C ALA A 132 4.85 13.50 18.58
N GLY A 133 3.92 13.82 17.66
CA GLY A 133 4.07 13.58 16.22
C GLY A 133 3.87 12.12 15.80
N PHE A 134 3.05 11.35 16.52
CA PHE A 134 2.66 10.00 16.11
C PHE A 134 1.59 10.04 15.01
N ASP A 135 1.95 10.61 13.86
CA ASP A 135 1.10 10.71 12.69
C ASP A 135 1.35 9.56 11.69
N VAL A 136 0.69 9.61 10.53
CA VAL A 136 0.74 8.54 9.52
C VAL A 136 2.14 8.32 8.93
N ASP A 137 3.00 9.34 8.91
CA ASP A 137 4.37 9.22 8.39
C ASP A 137 5.30 8.45 9.34
N SER A 138 4.91 8.37 10.61
CA SER A 138 5.64 7.65 11.66
C SER A 138 5.32 6.15 11.72
N LEU A 139 4.30 5.69 10.98
CA LEU A 139 3.86 4.29 11.01
C LEU A 139 4.89 3.34 10.37
N ASP A 140 5.25 2.27 11.07
CA ASP A 140 6.06 1.18 10.50
C ASP A 140 5.29 0.56 9.31
N LEU A 141 5.89 0.54 8.12
CA LEU A 141 5.28 -0.04 6.91
C LEU A 141 4.88 -1.51 7.09
N ARG A 142 5.54 -2.24 8.00
CA ARG A 142 5.17 -3.60 8.40
C ARG A 142 3.94 -3.67 9.28
N VAL A 143 3.25 -2.55 9.55
CA VAL A 143 1.88 -2.50 10.08
C VAL A 143 0.88 -2.48 8.92
N LEU A 144 1.20 -1.77 7.83
CA LEU A 144 0.32 -1.63 6.67
C LEU A 144 0.44 -2.78 5.67
N ASN A 145 1.57 -3.50 5.66
CA ASN A 145 1.84 -4.54 4.68
C ASN A 145 2.09 -5.92 5.30
N GLY A 146 1.41 -6.93 4.77
CA GLY A 146 1.62 -8.33 5.12
C GLY A 146 0.32 -9.13 5.23
N PRO A 147 0.40 -10.41 5.67
CA PRO A 147 -0.76 -11.28 5.76
C PRO A 147 -1.86 -10.70 6.63
N ALA A 148 -3.09 -10.80 6.15
CA ALA A 148 -4.30 -10.40 6.86
C ALA A 148 -5.33 -11.52 6.82
N LEU A 149 -6.10 -11.64 7.91
CA LEU A 149 -7.23 -12.55 7.99
C LEU A 149 -8.52 -11.78 7.69
N LEU A 150 -9.24 -12.14 6.64
CA LEU A 150 -10.60 -11.66 6.40
C LEU A 150 -11.59 -12.53 7.16
N VAL A 151 -12.41 -11.90 8.00
CA VAL A 151 -13.43 -12.57 8.83
C VAL A 151 -14.80 -12.02 8.48
N ASP A 152 -15.71 -12.89 8.07
CA ASP A 152 -17.12 -12.54 7.92
C ASP A 152 -17.79 -12.59 9.30
N VAL A 153 -18.40 -11.47 9.71
CA VAL A 153 -18.98 -11.34 11.04
C VAL A 153 -20.51 -11.48 10.98
N PRO A 154 -21.17 -11.89 12.07
CA PRO A 154 -22.63 -11.94 12.11
C PRO A 154 -23.23 -10.60 11.72
N ARG A 155 -24.12 -10.62 10.73
CA ARG A 155 -24.67 -9.40 10.13
C ARG A 155 -25.57 -8.65 11.10
N ASP A 156 -26.31 -9.33 11.94
CA ASP A 156 -27.30 -8.77 12.86
C ASP A 156 -26.73 -8.29 14.20
N LYS A 157 -25.40 -8.16 14.36
CA LYS A 157 -24.76 -7.89 15.65
C LYS A 157 -23.62 -6.88 15.61
N ASN A 158 -23.44 -6.17 16.72
CA ASN A 158 -22.24 -5.38 16.99
C ASN A 158 -21.07 -6.31 17.38
N LEU A 159 -19.84 -5.87 17.12
CA LEU A 159 -18.60 -6.59 17.47
C LEU A 159 -18.26 -6.46 18.96
N THR A 160 -19.01 -7.16 19.80
CA THR A 160 -18.74 -7.25 21.24
C THR A 160 -17.67 -8.31 21.55
N ALA A 161 -17.19 -8.36 22.80
CA ALA A 161 -16.24 -9.36 23.25
C ALA A 161 -16.72 -10.82 23.00
N ASP A 162 -18.00 -11.10 23.25
CA ASP A 162 -18.58 -12.43 23.01
C ASP A 162 -18.58 -12.80 21.52
N VAL A 163 -18.91 -11.83 20.65
CA VAL A 163 -18.82 -12.03 19.19
C VAL A 163 -17.37 -12.30 18.81
N MET A 164 -16.43 -11.48 19.27
CA MET A 164 -14.99 -11.65 19.01
C MET A 164 -14.47 -13.02 19.46
N GLN A 165 -14.93 -13.52 20.62
CA GLN A 165 -14.58 -14.86 21.09
C GLN A 165 -15.16 -15.95 20.19
N SER A 166 -16.38 -15.78 19.70
CA SER A 166 -17.05 -16.74 18.80
C SER A 166 -16.44 -16.82 17.40
N LEU A 167 -15.68 -15.81 16.96
CA LEU A 167 -14.98 -15.81 15.67
C LEU A 167 -13.77 -16.76 15.64
N HIS A 168 -13.31 -17.24 16.80
CA HIS A 168 -12.18 -18.18 16.93
C HIS A 168 -10.92 -17.76 16.14
N ILE A 169 -10.61 -16.46 16.14
CA ILE A 169 -9.45 -15.91 15.42
C ILE A 169 -8.15 -16.57 15.95
N PRO A 170 -7.32 -17.19 15.09
CA PRO A 170 -6.09 -17.83 15.53
C PRO A 170 -5.12 -16.87 16.21
N LYS A 171 -4.42 -17.35 17.24
CA LYS A 171 -3.33 -16.59 17.87
C LYS A 171 -2.22 -16.32 16.85
N GLY A 172 -1.60 -15.14 16.94
CA GLY A 172 -0.50 -14.73 16.08
C GLY A 172 -0.92 -14.00 14.80
N VAL A 173 -2.22 -13.89 14.52
CA VAL A 173 -2.74 -13.01 13.47
C VAL A 173 -2.46 -11.55 13.85
N LYS A 174 -1.79 -10.81 12.96
CA LYS A 174 -1.41 -9.40 13.18
C LYS A 174 -2.35 -8.39 12.53
N ARG A 175 -3.12 -8.82 11.54
CA ARG A 175 -4.09 -8.00 10.81
C ARG A 175 -5.36 -8.78 10.61
N VAL A 176 -6.48 -8.14 10.93
CA VAL A 176 -7.80 -8.70 10.74
C VAL A 176 -8.63 -7.66 10.00
N LEU A 177 -9.31 -8.09 8.95
CA LEU A 177 -10.33 -7.32 8.26
C LEU A 177 -11.68 -7.94 8.62
N PHE A 178 -12.59 -7.14 9.18
CA PHE A 178 -13.94 -7.59 9.47
C PHE A 178 -14.88 -7.16 8.35
N ARG A 179 -15.45 -8.14 7.65
CA ARG A 179 -16.52 -7.89 6.68
C ARG A 179 -17.83 -7.78 7.44
N THR A 180 -18.35 -6.56 7.56
CA THR A 180 -19.59 -6.26 8.29
C THR A 180 -20.75 -5.97 7.33
N LEU A 181 -21.93 -5.69 7.86
CA LEU A 181 -23.06 -5.16 7.08
C LEU A 181 -22.74 -3.87 6.31
N ASN A 182 -21.75 -3.08 6.74
CA ASN A 182 -21.43 -1.82 6.06
C ASN A 182 -20.91 -2.04 4.65
N THR A 183 -20.37 -3.21 4.34
CA THR A 183 -19.90 -3.54 2.98
C THR A 183 -21.05 -3.80 2.00
N ASP A 184 -22.28 -3.99 2.48
CA ASP A 184 -23.45 -4.25 1.64
C ASP A 184 -24.22 -2.96 1.27
N ARG A 185 -23.76 -1.80 1.74
CA ARG A 185 -24.37 -0.48 1.57
C ARG A 185 -23.50 0.40 0.68
#